data_AF-A0A941EL75-F1
#
_entry.id   AF-A0A941EL75-F1
#
_cell.length_a   1.000
_cell.length_b   1.000
_cell.length_c   1.000
_cell.angle_alpha   90.00
_cell.angle_beta   90.00
_cell.angle_gamma   90.00
#
_symmetry.space_group_name_H-M   'P 1'
#
loop_
_entity.id
_entity.type
_entity.pdbx_description
1 polymer ?
#
loop_
_entity_poly.entity_id
_entity_poly.type
_entity_poly.pdbx_seq_one_letter_code
_entity_poly.pdbx_strand_id
1 'polypeptide(L)'
;MLLTVNAMEHTLEAETVVAALSTVRPEAIHTHWVEVEGVRYPVKQALEAVLGVDRAGFTSHAARRQFRRLGFATSGNGSSDAAIRQARPDRTSPATPAQAAEAFAALVTFLREKSLTTRVADLEHRLVGAEPEQASKLGRGEGLTEQLLHAALTVRRDVGRVSDVIHAAVIVLALPAILEPGETIANRPSLGPGNDKTRPFDLETDRRVAEFKVALWSGGDMMRKRGVVADLVHLSLDDSGRRPELWVAGEAPLHFLRTSRSTVEELLSRAPRRLRERYTERFGTQEIPLRTFVREQAAHVHLRDLAKVFPEIG
;
A
#
# COMPACT_ATOMS: atom_id res chain seq x y z
N MET A 1 4.82 27.57 -0.09
CA MET A 1 4.12 26.26 -0.26
C MET A 1 3.49 25.86 1.06
N LEU A 2 2.21 25.45 1.10
CA LEU A 2 1.60 24.90 2.32
C LEU A 2 2.00 23.44 2.54
N LEU A 3 2.43 23.12 3.75
CA LEU A 3 2.76 21.78 4.22
C LEU A 3 1.99 21.49 5.50
N THR A 4 1.20 20.41 5.51
CA THR A 4 0.62 19.91 6.76
C THR A 4 1.57 18.92 7.43
N VAL A 5 2.04 19.25 8.63
CA VAL A 5 2.77 18.32 9.52
C VAL A 5 2.02 18.26 10.84
N ASN A 6 1.74 17.06 11.34
CA ASN A 6 0.96 16.85 12.58
C ASN A 6 -0.38 17.61 12.66
N ALA A 7 -1.08 17.76 11.53
CA ALA A 7 -2.32 18.53 11.40
C ALA A 7 -2.20 20.06 11.59
N MET A 8 -0.98 20.61 11.63
CA MET A 8 -0.73 22.05 11.54
C MET A 8 -0.27 22.42 10.12
N GLU A 9 -0.83 23.51 9.58
CA GLU A 9 -0.41 24.06 8.29
C GLU A 9 0.79 24.98 8.48
N HIS A 10 1.89 24.65 7.79
CA HIS A 10 3.11 25.44 7.75
C HIS A 10 3.30 25.97 6.33
N THR A 11 3.46 27.29 6.19
CA THR A 11 3.91 27.88 4.92
C THR A 11 5.43 27.83 4.88
N LEU A 12 5.95 27.04 3.94
CA LEU A 12 7.38 26.88 3.66
C LEU A 12 7.74 27.66 2.40
N GLU A 13 8.65 28.62 2.52
CA GLU A 13 9.26 29.35 1.42
C GLU A 13 10.78 29.09 1.39
N ALA A 14 11.40 29.21 0.22
CA ALA A 14 12.83 28.95 0.05
C ALA A 14 13.67 29.90 0.92
N GLU A 15 13.27 31.16 1.04
CA GLU A 15 13.92 32.15 1.90
C GLU A 15 13.89 31.75 3.39
N THR A 16 12.77 31.20 3.86
CA THR A 16 12.64 30.68 5.24
C THR A 16 13.59 29.51 5.49
N VAL A 17 13.82 28.64 4.49
CA VAL A 17 14.76 27.53 4.60
C VAL A 17 16.19 28.03 4.72
N VAL A 18 16.59 29.00 3.89
CA VAL A 18 17.94 29.59 3.93
C VAL A 18 18.18 30.29 5.26
N ALA A 19 17.23 31.10 5.72
CA ALA A 19 17.31 31.82 6.98
C ALA A 19 17.45 30.87 8.18
N ALA A 20 16.60 29.85 8.26
CA ALA A 20 16.62 28.88 9.36
C ALA A 20 17.94 28.09 9.41
N LEU A 21 18.46 27.65 8.27
CA LEU A 21 19.67 26.83 8.22
C LEU A 21 20.97 27.63 8.36
N SER A 22 20.95 28.94 8.12
CA SER A 22 22.14 29.81 8.29
C SER A 22 22.74 29.78 9.70
N THR A 23 21.95 29.43 10.72
CA THR A 23 22.35 29.37 12.14
C THR A 23 22.58 27.95 12.66
N VAL A 24 22.34 26.93 11.83
CA VAL A 24 22.40 25.51 12.22
C VAL A 24 23.73 24.91 11.78
N ARG A 25 24.41 24.19 12.67
CA ARG A 25 25.58 23.39 12.28
C ARG A 25 25.12 22.05 11.68
N PRO A 26 25.58 21.65 10.48
CA PRO A 26 25.24 20.35 9.90
C PRO A 26 25.68 19.19 10.79
N GLU A 27 24.76 18.25 11.04
CA GLU A 27 25.08 16.93 11.60
C GLU A 27 25.75 16.02 10.53
N ALA A 28 26.31 14.89 10.98
CA ALA A 28 26.90 13.90 10.08
C ALA A 28 25.87 13.34 9.08
N ILE A 29 26.22 13.32 7.79
CA ILE A 29 25.35 12.85 6.71
C ILE A 29 25.58 11.37 6.46
N HIS A 30 24.56 10.54 6.70
CA HIS A 30 24.64 9.11 6.42
C HIS A 30 24.08 8.71 5.05
N THR A 31 22.95 9.29 4.62
CA THR A 31 22.25 8.82 3.40
C THR A 31 21.55 9.93 2.64
N HIS A 32 20.77 10.77 3.33
CA HIS A 32 19.93 11.78 2.68
C HIS A 32 20.31 13.19 3.13
N TRP A 33 20.62 14.04 2.16
CA TRP A 33 20.98 15.44 2.38
C TRP A 33 20.20 16.41 1.48
N VAL A 34 20.15 17.66 1.91
CA VAL A 34 19.77 18.86 1.15
C VAL A 34 20.95 19.84 1.17
N GLU A 35 21.24 20.48 0.05
CA GLU A 35 22.28 21.50 -0.07
C GLU A 35 21.63 22.89 -0.12
N VAL A 36 22.08 23.77 0.77
CA VAL A 36 21.57 25.14 0.95
C VAL A 36 22.79 26.05 1.09
N GLU A 37 22.92 27.03 0.20
CA GLU A 37 24.10 27.93 0.13
C GLU A 37 25.45 27.17 0.13
N GLY A 38 25.52 26.07 -0.62
CA GLY A 38 26.73 25.22 -0.74
C GLY A 38 27.02 24.32 0.46
N VAL A 39 26.19 24.36 1.52
CA VAL A 39 26.35 23.51 2.72
C VAL A 39 25.32 22.38 2.69
N ARG A 40 25.77 21.15 2.95
CA ARG A 40 24.89 19.98 3.01
C ARG A 40 24.43 19.69 4.42
N TYR A 41 23.13 19.53 4.58
CA TYR A 41 22.47 19.18 5.84
C TYR A 41 21.74 17.83 5.69
N PRO A 42 21.77 16.95 6.71
CA PRO A 42 20.83 15.82 6.79
C PRO A 42 19.39 16.31 6.65
N VAL A 43 18.62 15.70 5.74
CA VAL A 43 17.28 16.21 5.40
C VAL A 43 16.32 16.28 6.59
N LYS A 44 16.49 15.41 7.59
CA LYS A 44 15.63 15.42 8.78
C LYS A 44 15.97 16.56 9.73
N GLN A 45 17.26 16.76 9.99
CA GLN A 45 17.76 17.89 10.77
C GLN A 45 17.33 19.21 10.11
N ALA A 46 17.50 19.31 8.78
CA ALA A 46 17.14 20.50 8.05
C ALA A 46 15.65 20.82 8.16
N LEU A 47 14.77 19.81 8.02
CA LEU A 47 13.34 20.05 8.10
C LEU A 47 12.87 20.34 9.53
N GLU A 48 13.48 19.72 10.54
CA GLU A 48 13.23 20.03 11.95
C GLU A 48 13.58 21.48 12.27
N ALA A 49 14.74 21.97 11.82
CA ALA A 49 15.16 23.35 12.02
C ALA A 49 14.21 24.37 11.37
N VAL A 50 13.65 24.04 10.20
CA VAL A 50 12.74 24.95 9.48
C VAL A 50 11.33 24.90 10.06
N LEU A 51 10.85 23.74 10.52
CA LEU A 51 9.48 23.58 11.01
C LEU A 51 9.31 23.74 12.52
N GLY A 52 10.39 23.63 13.29
CA GLY A 52 10.33 23.55 14.76
C GLY A 52 9.62 22.29 15.27
N VAL A 53 9.51 21.25 14.42
CA VAL A 53 8.83 20.00 14.74
C VAL A 53 9.85 18.89 14.89
N ASP A 54 9.71 18.09 15.94
CA ASP A 54 10.58 16.96 16.24
C ASP A 54 10.74 16.01 15.03
N ARG A 55 12.00 15.63 14.76
CA ARG A 55 12.36 14.75 13.64
C ARG A 55 11.66 13.39 13.65
N ALA A 56 11.10 12.89 14.76
CA ALA A 56 10.28 11.68 14.79
C ALA A 56 8.94 11.85 14.04
N GLY A 57 8.47 13.09 13.85
CA GLY A 57 7.21 13.42 13.18
C GLY A 57 7.20 13.22 11.66
N PHE A 58 8.35 12.95 11.03
CA PHE A 58 8.44 12.75 9.58
C PHE A 58 9.59 11.84 9.13
N THR A 59 9.46 11.26 7.93
CA THR A 59 10.48 10.39 7.33
C THR A 59 11.50 11.18 6.50
N SER A 60 12.71 10.64 6.32
CA SER A 60 13.75 11.24 5.48
C SER A 60 13.28 11.46 4.03
N HIS A 61 12.46 10.55 3.51
CA HIS A 61 11.86 10.69 2.17
C HIS A 61 10.83 11.82 2.09
N ALA A 62 10.01 11.99 3.14
CA ALA A 62 9.08 13.11 3.22
C ALA A 62 9.85 14.44 3.26
N ALA A 63 10.88 14.55 4.10
CA ALA A 63 11.72 15.75 4.19
C ALA A 63 12.42 16.08 2.86
N ARG A 64 13.08 15.09 2.24
CA ARG A 64 13.74 15.26 0.94
C ARG A 64 12.76 15.72 -0.15
N ARG A 65 11.54 15.17 -0.16
CA ARG A 65 10.50 15.55 -1.13
C ARG A 65 10.10 17.02 -0.99
N GLN A 66 10.04 17.55 0.23
CA GLN A 66 9.71 18.96 0.45
C GLN A 66 10.81 19.88 -0.04
N PHE A 67 12.07 19.62 0.32
CA PHE A 67 13.20 20.41 -0.20
C PHE A 67 13.30 20.37 -1.72
N ARG A 68 13.04 19.22 -2.34
CA ARG A 68 13.00 19.10 -3.80
C ARG A 68 11.89 19.93 -4.43
N ARG A 69 10.71 20.00 -3.81
CA ARG A 69 9.60 20.83 -4.30
C ARG A 69 9.89 22.33 -4.18
N LEU A 70 10.72 22.71 -3.21
CA LEU A 70 11.21 24.07 -3.02
C LEU A 70 12.42 24.43 -3.90
N GLY A 71 12.88 23.52 -4.76
CA GLY A 71 13.96 23.76 -5.71
C GLY A 71 15.37 23.50 -5.18
N PHE A 72 15.54 23.05 -3.94
CA PHE A 72 16.87 22.76 -3.39
C PHE A 72 17.50 21.49 -3.98
N ALA A 73 18.82 21.51 -4.15
CA ALA A 73 19.58 20.33 -4.50
C ALA A 73 19.53 19.33 -3.33
N THR A 74 19.28 18.06 -3.64
CA THR A 74 19.21 16.98 -2.64
C THR A 74 19.94 15.75 -3.10
N SER A 75 20.28 14.86 -2.16
CA SER A 75 20.77 13.51 -2.45
C SER A 75 19.93 12.81 -3.53
N GLY A 76 20.54 12.59 -4.70
CA GLY A 76 19.90 12.04 -5.90
C GLY A 76 19.70 13.02 -7.06
N ASN A 77 20.13 14.29 -6.93
CA ASN A 77 20.04 15.30 -7.99
C ASN A 77 21.40 15.95 -8.38
N GLY A 78 22.53 15.34 -7.98
CA GLY A 78 23.87 15.88 -8.20
C GLY A 78 24.59 15.27 -9.42
N SER A 79 25.42 16.10 -10.06
CA SER A 79 26.16 15.94 -11.32
C SER A 79 27.01 14.66 -11.50
N SER A 80 27.18 13.86 -10.45
CA SER A 80 27.75 12.50 -10.52
C SER A 80 26.81 11.48 -11.16
N ASP A 81 25.53 11.82 -11.30
CA ASP A 81 24.50 10.98 -11.92
C ASP A 81 24.59 11.00 -13.46
N ALA A 82 25.19 12.03 -14.07
CA ALA A 82 25.29 12.12 -15.54
C ALA A 82 26.27 11.10 -16.14
N ALA A 83 27.41 10.87 -15.47
CA ALA A 83 28.41 9.89 -15.90
C ALA A 83 27.97 8.44 -15.60
N ILE A 84 27.19 8.23 -14.53
CA ILE A 84 26.64 6.90 -14.17
C ILE A 84 25.39 6.57 -15.01
N ARG A 85 24.60 7.58 -15.43
CA ARG A 85 23.44 7.39 -16.31
C ARG A 85 23.79 6.90 -17.71
N GLN A 86 24.99 7.22 -18.23
CA GLN A 86 25.40 6.72 -19.56
C GLN A 86 25.78 5.23 -19.56
N ALA A 87 26.00 4.61 -18.39
CA ALA A 87 26.38 3.20 -18.27
C ALA A 87 25.28 2.29 -17.66
N ARG A 88 24.13 2.85 -17.26
CA ARG A 88 23.00 2.05 -16.76
C ARG A 88 21.97 1.87 -17.87
N PRO A 89 21.63 0.64 -18.28
CA PRO A 89 20.48 0.43 -19.15
C PRO A 89 19.25 1.01 -18.45
N ASP A 90 18.49 1.76 -19.24
CA ASP A 90 17.32 2.54 -18.87
C ASP A 90 16.33 1.68 -18.06
N ARG A 91 16.33 1.82 -16.72
CA ARG A 91 15.45 1.06 -15.80
C ARG A 91 13.98 1.51 -15.86
N THR A 92 13.65 2.44 -16.75
CA THR A 92 12.32 3.04 -16.87
C THR A 92 11.51 2.53 -18.05
N SER A 93 12.13 1.87 -19.02
CA SER A 93 11.40 1.23 -20.11
C SER A 93 10.63 0.01 -19.57
N PRO A 94 9.32 -0.10 -19.86
CA PRO A 94 8.59 -1.32 -19.54
C PRO A 94 9.26 -2.51 -20.23
N ALA A 95 9.35 -3.63 -19.52
CA ALA A 95 9.84 -4.88 -20.10
C ALA A 95 9.01 -5.22 -21.34
N THR A 96 9.65 -5.73 -22.39
CA THR A 96 8.91 -6.26 -23.53
C THR A 96 8.12 -7.50 -23.09
N PRO A 97 7.04 -7.89 -23.82
CA PRO A 97 6.30 -9.10 -23.50
C PRO A 97 7.18 -10.36 -23.39
N ALA A 98 8.21 -10.46 -24.25
CA ALA A 98 9.18 -11.56 -24.19
C ALA A 98 10.00 -11.54 -22.89
N GLN A 99 10.48 -10.36 -22.47
CA GLN A 99 11.23 -10.21 -21.21
C GLN A 99 10.36 -10.50 -19.98
N ALA A 100 9.09 -10.07 -19.99
CA ALA A 100 8.16 -10.37 -18.91
C ALA A 100 7.85 -11.87 -18.82
N ALA A 101 7.67 -12.55 -19.97
CA ALA A 101 7.45 -13.99 -20.03
C ALA A 101 8.68 -14.77 -19.52
N GLU A 102 9.88 -14.38 -19.91
CA GLU A 102 11.13 -14.98 -19.44
C GLU A 102 11.32 -14.78 -17.92
N ALA A 103 11.07 -13.56 -17.43
CA ALA A 103 11.12 -13.25 -16.00
C ALA A 103 10.11 -14.08 -15.19
N PHE A 104 8.89 -14.23 -15.70
CA PHE A 104 7.87 -15.05 -15.07
C PHE A 104 8.27 -16.53 -15.05
N ALA A 105 8.75 -17.07 -16.17
CA ALA A 105 9.22 -18.44 -16.27
C ALA A 105 10.37 -18.72 -15.28
N ALA A 106 11.37 -17.84 -15.21
CA ALA A 106 12.50 -17.97 -14.27
C ALA A 106 12.02 -17.99 -12.81
N LEU A 107 11.08 -17.11 -12.44
CA LEU A 107 10.53 -17.06 -11.09
C LEU A 107 9.71 -18.30 -10.75
N VAL A 108 8.86 -18.77 -11.67
CA VAL A 108 8.04 -19.98 -11.47
C VAL A 108 8.92 -21.21 -11.31
N THR A 109 9.96 -21.37 -12.13
CA THR A 109 10.93 -22.46 -12.00
C THR A 109 11.59 -22.42 -10.61
N PHE A 110 12.11 -21.28 -10.20
CA PHE A 110 12.73 -21.12 -8.88
C PHE A 110 11.80 -21.49 -7.72
N LEU A 111 10.52 -21.09 -7.78
CA LEU A 111 9.53 -21.38 -6.74
C LEU A 111 9.08 -22.86 -6.71
N ARG A 112 9.21 -23.58 -7.83
CA ARG A 112 8.80 -24.99 -7.95
C ARG A 112 9.89 -25.99 -7.58
N GLU A 113 11.16 -25.64 -7.77
CA GLU A 113 12.30 -26.53 -7.52
C GLU A 113 12.44 -26.96 -6.05
N LYS A 114 12.21 -26.03 -5.12
CA LYS A 114 12.33 -26.27 -3.67
C LYS A 114 11.36 -25.33 -2.94
N SER A 115 10.76 -25.82 -1.86
CA SER A 115 9.94 -24.98 -0.97
C SER A 115 10.73 -23.74 -0.56
N LEU A 116 10.15 -22.55 -0.81
CA LEU A 116 10.78 -21.28 -0.45
C LEU A 116 11.08 -21.21 1.04
N THR A 117 10.16 -21.67 1.89
CA THR A 117 10.33 -21.68 3.35
C THR A 117 11.54 -22.51 3.76
N THR A 118 11.68 -23.71 3.18
CA THR A 118 12.82 -24.61 3.47
C THR A 118 14.13 -24.04 2.94
N ARG A 119 14.12 -23.45 1.73
CA ARG A 119 15.28 -22.78 1.15
C ARG A 119 15.76 -21.62 2.01
N VAL A 120 14.84 -20.76 2.46
CA VAL A 120 15.15 -19.61 3.31
C VAL A 120 15.70 -20.06 4.66
N ALA A 121 15.06 -21.02 5.34
CA ALA A 121 15.52 -21.51 6.64
C ALA A 121 16.92 -22.13 6.59
N ASP A 122 17.23 -22.93 5.56
CA ASP A 122 18.56 -23.51 5.37
C ASP A 122 19.62 -22.42 5.12
N LEU A 123 19.29 -21.44 4.28
CA LEU A 123 20.19 -20.34 3.98
C LEU A 123 20.42 -19.44 5.20
N GLU A 124 19.39 -19.14 5.98
CA GLU A 124 19.49 -18.39 7.24
C GLU A 124 20.46 -19.06 8.20
N HIS A 125 20.38 -20.40 8.35
CA HIS A 125 21.30 -21.15 9.19
C HIS A 125 22.74 -21.10 8.67
N ARG A 126 22.94 -21.30 7.36
CA ARG A 126 24.27 -21.36 6.72
C ARG A 126 24.96 -20.00 6.60
N LEU A 127 24.21 -18.91 6.62
CA LEU A 127 24.76 -17.55 6.56
C LEU A 127 25.35 -17.07 7.90
N VAL A 128 25.04 -17.74 9.02
CA VAL A 128 25.60 -17.38 10.33
C VAL A 128 27.12 -17.52 10.30
N GLY A 129 27.83 -16.40 10.49
CA GLY A 129 29.30 -16.36 10.51
C GLY A 129 29.97 -16.43 9.13
N ALA A 130 29.21 -16.33 8.04
CA ALA A 130 29.78 -16.36 6.68
C ALA A 130 30.46 -15.04 6.31
N GLU A 131 31.66 -15.13 5.74
CA GLU A 131 32.37 -14.00 5.13
C GLU A 131 31.71 -13.59 3.79
N PRO A 132 31.94 -12.36 3.27
CA PRO A 132 31.26 -11.85 2.06
C PRO A 132 31.33 -12.79 0.84
N GLU A 133 32.48 -13.40 0.57
CA GLU A 133 32.64 -14.35 -0.54
C GLU A 133 31.86 -15.65 -0.31
N GLN A 134 31.81 -16.13 0.93
CA GLN A 134 31.06 -17.31 1.32
C GLN A 134 29.56 -17.04 1.21
N ALA A 135 29.08 -15.91 1.71
CA ALA A 135 27.69 -15.48 1.58
C ALA A 135 27.26 -15.38 0.11
N SER A 136 28.11 -14.84 -0.76
CA SER A 136 27.87 -14.78 -2.21
C SER A 136 27.75 -16.18 -2.84
N LYS A 137 28.66 -17.11 -2.48
CA LYS A 137 28.63 -18.50 -2.95
C LYS A 137 27.38 -19.24 -2.47
N LEU A 138 27.01 -19.09 -1.19
CA LEU A 138 25.81 -19.68 -0.60
C LEU A 138 24.54 -19.20 -1.31
N GLY A 139 24.40 -17.88 -1.49
CA GLY A 139 23.25 -17.30 -2.19
C GLY A 139 23.12 -17.79 -3.64
N ARG A 140 24.23 -17.79 -4.40
CA ARG A 140 24.24 -18.32 -5.78
C ARG A 140 23.92 -19.82 -5.83
N GLY A 141 24.39 -20.60 -4.87
CA GLY A 141 24.11 -22.04 -4.76
C GLY A 141 22.62 -22.36 -4.57
N GLU A 142 21.88 -21.48 -3.89
CA GLU A 142 20.42 -21.61 -3.75
C GLU A 142 19.64 -20.94 -4.90
N GLY A 143 20.32 -20.43 -5.94
CA GLY A 143 19.69 -19.76 -7.09
C GLY A 143 19.35 -18.28 -6.87
N LEU A 144 19.77 -17.67 -5.76
CA LEU A 144 19.55 -16.24 -5.46
C LEU A 144 20.54 -15.36 -6.25
N THR A 145 20.28 -15.21 -7.55
CA THR A 145 21.11 -14.44 -8.47
C THR A 145 20.54 -13.04 -8.72
N GLU A 146 21.37 -12.13 -9.25
CA GLU A 146 20.90 -10.81 -9.70
C GLU A 146 19.82 -10.92 -10.78
N GLN A 147 19.94 -11.93 -11.66
CA GLN A 147 18.94 -12.23 -12.69
C GLN A 147 17.60 -12.61 -12.08
N LEU A 148 17.59 -13.48 -11.06
CA LEU A 148 16.36 -13.85 -10.34
C LEU A 148 15.76 -12.63 -9.63
N LEU A 149 16.59 -11.79 -9.00
CA LEU A 149 16.12 -10.55 -8.36
C LEU A 149 15.47 -9.61 -9.40
N HIS A 150 16.10 -9.44 -10.56
CA HIS A 150 15.53 -8.63 -11.63
C HIS A 150 14.20 -9.21 -12.13
N ALA A 151 14.14 -10.52 -12.37
CA ALA A 151 12.93 -11.22 -12.78
C ALA A 151 11.80 -11.04 -11.75
N ALA A 152 12.10 -11.23 -10.45
CA ALA A 152 11.14 -11.05 -9.37
C ALA A 152 10.61 -9.60 -9.28
N LEU A 153 11.46 -8.59 -9.49
CA LEU A 153 11.05 -7.18 -9.48
C LEU A 153 10.20 -6.82 -10.71
N THR A 154 10.55 -7.35 -11.89
CA THR A 154 9.75 -7.20 -13.12
C THR A 154 8.37 -7.83 -12.94
N VAL A 155 8.32 -9.09 -12.51
CA VAL A 155 7.06 -9.79 -12.24
C VAL A 155 6.26 -9.06 -11.16
N ARG A 156 6.87 -8.59 -10.06
CA ARG A 156 6.17 -7.86 -9.00
C ARG A 156 5.50 -6.59 -9.51
N ARG A 157 6.17 -5.84 -10.39
CA ARG A 157 5.60 -4.63 -11.02
C ARG A 157 4.37 -4.97 -11.85
N ASP A 158 4.44 -6.05 -12.63
CA ASP A 158 3.36 -6.45 -13.53
C ASP A 158 2.21 -7.14 -12.80
N VAL A 159 2.50 -7.98 -11.80
CA VAL A 159 1.51 -8.62 -10.93
C VAL A 159 0.67 -7.59 -10.16
N GLY A 160 1.27 -6.48 -9.73
CA GLY A 160 0.49 -5.37 -9.14
C GLY A 160 -0.60 -4.87 -10.10
N ARG A 161 -0.25 -4.71 -11.39
CA ARG A 161 -1.20 -4.30 -12.42
C ARG A 161 -2.21 -5.39 -12.76
N VAL A 162 -1.83 -6.67 -12.67
CA VAL A 162 -2.77 -7.79 -12.80
C VAL A 162 -3.83 -7.73 -11.70
N SER A 163 -3.44 -7.41 -10.46
CA SER A 163 -4.39 -7.22 -9.36
C SER A 163 -5.38 -6.10 -9.66
N ASP A 164 -4.92 -4.98 -10.23
CA ASP A 164 -5.78 -3.87 -10.63
C ASP A 164 -6.75 -4.27 -11.76
N VAL A 165 -6.26 -5.03 -12.75
CA VAL A 165 -7.09 -5.56 -13.85
C VAL A 165 -8.15 -6.53 -13.33
N ILE A 166 -7.78 -7.45 -12.42
CA ILE A 166 -8.73 -8.38 -11.80
C ILE A 166 -9.82 -7.61 -11.07
N HIS A 167 -9.45 -6.60 -10.27
CA HIS A 167 -10.41 -5.77 -9.54
C HIS A 167 -11.36 -5.03 -10.49
N ALA A 168 -10.83 -4.36 -11.52
CA ALA A 168 -11.63 -3.70 -12.55
C ALA A 168 -12.60 -4.66 -13.25
N ALA A 169 -12.08 -5.82 -13.67
CA ALA A 169 -12.85 -6.83 -14.39
C ALA A 169 -13.97 -7.39 -13.53
N VAL A 170 -13.71 -7.72 -12.26
CA VAL A 170 -14.73 -8.23 -11.34
C VAL A 170 -15.86 -7.22 -11.18
N ILE A 171 -15.55 -5.94 -10.96
CA ILE A 171 -16.60 -4.92 -10.80
C ILE A 171 -17.43 -4.83 -12.07
N VAL A 172 -16.80 -4.60 -13.22
CA VAL A 172 -17.50 -4.36 -14.50
C VAL A 172 -18.32 -5.58 -14.92
N LEU A 173 -17.75 -6.78 -14.80
CA LEU A 173 -18.43 -8.00 -15.19
C LEU A 173 -19.53 -8.40 -14.20
N ALA A 174 -19.50 -7.92 -12.95
CA ALA A 174 -20.54 -8.19 -11.96
C ALA A 174 -21.79 -7.33 -12.21
N LEU A 175 -21.64 -6.14 -12.80
CA LEU A 175 -22.72 -5.17 -12.97
C LEU A 175 -24.00 -5.77 -13.57
N PRO A 176 -23.96 -6.54 -14.68
CA PRO A 176 -25.18 -7.10 -15.27
C PRO A 176 -25.93 -8.07 -14.35
N ALA A 177 -25.22 -8.74 -13.44
CA ALA A 177 -25.81 -9.70 -12.50
C ALA A 177 -26.29 -9.04 -11.21
N ILE A 178 -25.69 -7.93 -10.79
CA ILE A 178 -25.98 -7.29 -9.51
C ILE A 178 -26.95 -6.12 -9.63
N LEU A 179 -26.96 -5.40 -10.76
CA LEU A 179 -27.83 -4.23 -10.96
C LEU A 179 -29.28 -4.67 -11.19
N GLU A 180 -30.20 -3.98 -10.52
CA GLU A 180 -31.63 -4.17 -10.70
C GLU A 180 -32.14 -3.42 -11.95
N PRO A 181 -33.27 -3.83 -12.55
CA PRO A 181 -33.90 -3.06 -13.61
C PRO A 181 -34.16 -1.60 -13.20
N GLY A 182 -33.67 -0.67 -14.01
CA GLY A 182 -33.78 0.78 -13.79
C GLY A 182 -32.84 1.34 -12.73
N GLU A 183 -31.91 0.55 -12.18
CA GLU A 183 -30.82 1.06 -11.35
C GLU A 183 -29.76 1.72 -12.25
N THR A 184 -29.22 2.85 -11.81
CA THR A 184 -28.26 3.65 -12.56
C THR A 184 -27.01 3.94 -11.73
N ILE A 185 -25.86 3.89 -12.38
CA ILE A 185 -24.58 4.25 -11.75
C ILE A 185 -24.59 5.76 -11.49
N ALA A 186 -24.57 6.15 -10.21
CA ALA A 186 -24.73 7.53 -9.77
C ALA A 186 -23.39 8.27 -9.66
N ASN A 187 -22.30 7.54 -9.44
CA ASN A 187 -20.94 8.07 -9.42
C ASN A 187 -20.00 7.22 -10.26
N ARG A 188 -18.93 7.81 -10.79
CA ARG A 188 -17.92 7.10 -11.57
C ARG A 188 -17.30 5.97 -10.71
N PRO A 189 -17.34 4.69 -11.13
CA PRO A 189 -16.79 3.59 -10.33
C PRO A 189 -15.28 3.71 -10.07
N SER A 190 -14.82 3.14 -8.95
CA SER A 190 -13.40 3.04 -8.61
C SER A 190 -12.79 1.76 -9.16
N LEU A 191 -12.48 1.74 -10.46
CA LEU A 191 -12.00 0.52 -11.14
C LEU A 191 -10.49 0.26 -11.01
N GLY A 192 -9.73 1.11 -10.33
CA GLY A 192 -8.27 1.00 -10.36
C GLY A 192 -7.59 1.78 -9.25
N PRO A 193 -6.25 1.71 -9.17
CA PRO A 193 -5.50 2.28 -8.07
C PRO A 193 -5.66 3.80 -8.04
N GLY A 194 -6.28 4.31 -7.00
CA GLY A 194 -6.50 5.74 -6.81
C GLY A 194 -7.16 6.01 -5.47
N ASN A 195 -6.76 7.09 -4.81
CA ASN A 195 -7.39 7.56 -3.57
C ASN A 195 -8.18 8.84 -3.87
N ASP A 196 -9.04 8.75 -4.88
CA ASP A 196 -9.88 9.87 -5.29
C ASP A 196 -11.01 10.01 -4.28
N LYS A 197 -10.91 11.03 -3.42
CA LYS A 197 -11.86 11.27 -2.34
C LYS A 197 -13.29 11.53 -2.81
N THR A 198 -13.49 11.79 -4.11
CA THR A 198 -14.83 11.95 -4.70
C THR A 198 -15.51 10.60 -4.99
N ARG A 199 -14.80 9.48 -4.79
CA ARG A 199 -15.28 8.11 -5.01
C ARG A 199 -15.04 7.28 -3.74
N PRO A 200 -15.86 7.45 -2.70
CA PRO A 200 -15.68 6.78 -1.42
C PRO A 200 -15.83 5.26 -1.50
N PHE A 201 -16.62 4.75 -2.44
CA PHE A 201 -16.87 3.32 -2.63
C PHE A 201 -16.46 2.85 -4.03
N ASP A 202 -16.24 1.55 -4.19
CA ASP A 202 -15.92 0.95 -5.49
C ASP A 202 -17.06 1.12 -6.51
N LEU A 203 -18.30 0.97 -6.05
CA LEU A 203 -19.52 1.18 -6.83
C LEU A 203 -20.53 2.01 -6.04
N GLU A 204 -21.11 3.00 -6.72
CA GLU A 204 -22.21 3.82 -6.21
C GLU A 204 -23.30 3.95 -7.27
N THR A 205 -24.52 3.58 -6.91
CA THR A 205 -25.71 3.73 -7.74
C THR A 205 -26.73 4.62 -7.03
N ASP A 206 -27.86 4.86 -7.69
CA ASP A 206 -29.03 5.48 -7.07
C ASP A 206 -29.66 4.60 -5.96
N ARG A 207 -29.28 3.32 -5.86
CA ARG A 207 -29.86 2.36 -4.91
C ARG A 207 -28.86 1.74 -3.94
N ARG A 208 -27.57 1.67 -4.26
CA ARG A 208 -26.57 0.95 -3.46
C ARG A 208 -25.20 1.63 -3.41
N VAL A 209 -24.44 1.26 -2.39
CA VAL A 209 -22.98 1.47 -2.30
C VAL A 209 -22.32 0.11 -2.08
N ALA A 210 -21.20 -0.15 -2.75
CA ALA A 210 -20.55 -1.44 -2.63
C ALA A 210 -19.01 -1.36 -2.64
N GLU A 211 -18.40 -2.28 -1.89
CA GLU A 211 -16.95 -2.53 -1.83
C GLU A 211 -16.67 -3.95 -2.33
N PHE A 212 -15.59 -4.14 -3.10
CA PHE A 212 -15.20 -5.41 -3.70
C PHE A 212 -13.82 -5.87 -3.23
N LYS A 213 -13.78 -6.98 -2.47
CA LYS A 213 -12.54 -7.63 -2.03
C LYS A 213 -12.33 -8.97 -2.73
N VAL A 214 -11.55 -8.92 -3.82
CA VAL A 214 -11.25 -10.04 -4.73
C VAL A 214 -10.09 -10.94 -4.29
N ALA A 215 -9.41 -10.61 -3.19
CA ALA A 215 -8.22 -11.35 -2.77
C ALA A 215 -8.60 -12.71 -2.15
N LEU A 216 -8.11 -13.80 -2.74
CA LEU A 216 -8.20 -15.16 -2.17
C LEU A 216 -7.31 -15.29 -0.94
N TRP A 217 -7.79 -16.03 0.07
CA TRP A 217 -7.11 -16.22 1.36
C TRP A 217 -6.42 -17.59 1.36
N SER A 218 -5.14 -17.62 1.71
CA SER A 218 -4.31 -18.84 1.65
C SER A 218 -3.48 -19.08 2.91
N GLY A 219 -3.80 -18.39 4.02
CA GLY A 219 -3.06 -18.42 5.28
C GLY A 219 -2.19 -17.19 5.47
N GLY A 220 -2.03 -16.73 6.72
CA GLY A 220 -1.28 -15.48 7.02
C GLY A 220 -2.03 -14.20 6.61
N ASP A 221 -3.36 -14.23 6.51
CA ASP A 221 -4.19 -13.19 5.90
C ASP A 221 -4.49 -11.98 6.80
N MET A 222 -3.65 -11.67 7.80
CA MET A 222 -3.96 -10.62 8.77
C MET A 222 -4.22 -9.25 8.11
N MET A 223 -3.45 -8.87 7.09
CA MET A 223 -3.69 -7.62 6.38
C MET A 223 -5.00 -7.65 5.57
N ARG A 224 -5.35 -8.80 4.98
CA ARG A 224 -6.61 -8.97 4.25
C ARG A 224 -7.81 -8.92 5.19
N LYS A 225 -7.71 -9.59 6.35
CA LYS A 225 -8.68 -9.52 7.46
C LYS A 225 -8.92 -8.09 7.94
N ARG A 226 -7.85 -7.30 8.11
CA ARG A 226 -7.97 -5.88 8.49
C ARG A 226 -8.62 -5.05 7.39
N GLY A 227 -8.24 -5.28 6.14
CA GLY A 227 -8.82 -4.60 4.98
C GLY A 227 -10.33 -4.83 4.85
N VAL A 228 -10.78 -6.09 4.89
CA VAL A 228 -12.22 -6.40 4.79
C VAL A 228 -13.03 -5.84 5.96
N VAL A 229 -12.44 -5.75 7.15
CA VAL A 229 -13.09 -5.12 8.32
C VAL A 229 -13.16 -3.61 8.16
N ALA A 230 -12.13 -2.98 7.62
CA ALA A 230 -12.15 -1.54 7.35
C ALA A 230 -13.26 -1.17 6.36
N ASP A 231 -13.41 -1.93 5.27
CA ASP A 231 -14.51 -1.76 4.31
C ASP A 231 -15.89 -1.99 4.94
N LEU A 232 -16.04 -3.06 5.72
CA LEU A 232 -17.30 -3.35 6.41
C LEU A 232 -17.70 -2.18 7.33
N VAL A 233 -16.75 -1.67 8.10
CA VAL A 233 -16.98 -0.51 8.98
C VAL A 233 -17.30 0.72 8.14
N HIS A 234 -16.58 0.95 7.04
CA HIS A 234 -16.85 2.07 6.15
C HIS A 234 -18.28 2.04 5.58
N LEU A 235 -18.71 0.88 5.08
CA LEU A 235 -20.08 0.64 4.59
C LEU A 235 -21.13 0.79 5.70
N SER A 236 -20.84 0.32 6.91
CA SER A 236 -21.77 0.43 8.05
C SER A 236 -21.99 1.88 8.50
N LEU A 237 -21.05 2.77 8.17
CA LEU A 237 -21.08 4.20 8.47
C LEU A 237 -21.74 5.03 7.36
N ASP A 238 -22.17 4.41 6.25
CA ASP A 238 -22.93 5.11 5.21
C ASP A 238 -24.35 5.42 5.70
N ASP A 239 -24.75 6.67 5.55
CA ASP A 239 -26.05 7.23 5.95
C ASP A 239 -26.85 7.77 4.76
N SER A 240 -26.42 7.46 3.53
CA SER A 240 -27.03 7.97 2.30
C SER A 240 -28.42 7.39 2.01
N GLY A 241 -28.85 6.37 2.77
CA GLY A 241 -30.07 5.60 2.52
C GLY A 241 -29.94 4.56 1.41
N ARG A 242 -28.80 4.50 0.73
CA ARG A 242 -28.47 3.45 -0.25
C ARG A 242 -28.17 2.14 0.48
N ARG A 243 -28.40 1.02 -0.19
CA ARG A 243 -28.10 -0.32 0.33
C ARG A 243 -26.59 -0.57 0.35
N PRO A 244 -25.95 -0.81 1.51
CA PRO A 244 -24.52 -1.12 1.56
C PRO A 244 -24.27 -2.60 1.29
N GLU A 245 -23.33 -2.92 0.40
CA GLU A 245 -22.96 -4.29 0.03
C GLU A 245 -21.45 -4.52 0.10
N LEU A 246 -21.02 -5.60 0.74
CA LEU A 246 -19.63 -6.03 0.77
C LEU A 246 -19.49 -7.34 0.00
N TRP A 247 -18.81 -7.29 -1.15
CA TRP A 247 -18.57 -8.42 -2.03
C TRP A 247 -17.18 -9.00 -1.79
N VAL A 248 -17.10 -10.27 -1.41
CA VAL A 248 -15.83 -10.95 -1.08
C VAL A 248 -15.64 -12.20 -1.92
N ALA A 249 -14.40 -12.53 -2.24
CA ALA A 249 -14.02 -13.76 -2.94
C ALA A 249 -13.97 -14.97 -1.97
N GLY A 250 -14.94 -15.88 -2.11
CA GLY A 250 -15.00 -17.16 -1.40
C GLY A 250 -15.61 -17.11 0.00
N GLU A 251 -15.72 -18.28 0.64
CA GLU A 251 -16.39 -18.41 1.94
C GLU A 251 -15.53 -17.97 3.14
N ALA A 252 -14.20 -18.03 3.02
CA ALA A 252 -13.30 -17.77 4.15
C ALA A 252 -13.44 -16.37 4.76
N PRO A 253 -13.55 -15.27 3.98
CA PRO A 253 -13.80 -13.94 4.53
C PRO A 253 -15.17 -13.85 5.22
N LEU A 254 -16.22 -14.45 4.64
CA LEU A 254 -17.56 -14.46 5.22
C LEU A 254 -17.60 -15.21 6.55
N HIS A 255 -16.96 -16.37 6.61
CA HIS A 255 -16.81 -17.13 7.83
C HIS A 255 -16.09 -16.30 8.89
N PHE A 256 -14.95 -15.69 8.55
CA PHE A 256 -14.19 -14.82 9.46
C PHE A 256 -15.04 -13.67 10.03
N LEU A 257 -15.74 -12.93 9.18
CA LEU A 257 -16.62 -11.83 9.62
C LEU A 257 -17.68 -12.31 10.62
N ARG A 258 -18.26 -13.49 10.37
CA ARG A 258 -19.36 -14.04 11.18
C ARG A 258 -18.92 -14.72 12.47
N THR A 259 -17.69 -15.23 12.57
CA THR A 259 -17.27 -16.07 13.71
C THR A 259 -16.17 -15.46 14.57
N SER A 260 -15.43 -14.47 14.05
CA SER A 260 -14.27 -13.90 14.75
C SER A 260 -14.61 -13.29 16.10
N ARG A 261 -13.75 -13.57 17.09
CA ARG A 261 -13.81 -13.01 18.44
C ARG A 261 -12.90 -11.80 18.63
N SER A 262 -11.99 -11.53 17.69
CA SER A 262 -11.16 -10.32 17.72
C SER A 262 -12.04 -9.08 17.72
N THR A 263 -11.60 -8.04 18.41
CA THR A 263 -12.37 -6.80 18.50
C THR A 263 -12.24 -6.01 17.20
N VAL A 264 -13.25 -5.20 16.88
CA VAL A 264 -13.18 -4.31 15.70
C VAL A 264 -12.03 -3.32 15.85
N GLU A 265 -11.78 -2.80 17.05
CA GLU A 265 -10.68 -1.87 17.32
C GLU A 265 -9.29 -2.47 17.02
N GLU A 266 -9.03 -3.71 17.47
CA GLU A 266 -7.80 -4.45 17.17
C GLU A 266 -7.57 -4.56 15.65
N LEU A 267 -8.64 -4.88 14.92
CA LEU A 267 -8.63 -5.07 13.48
C LEU A 267 -8.46 -3.74 12.74
N LEU A 268 -9.02 -2.66 13.28
CA LEU A 268 -8.87 -1.31 12.73
C LEU A 268 -7.53 -0.63 13.08
N SER A 269 -6.67 -1.22 13.92
CA SER A 269 -5.44 -0.53 14.37
C SER A 269 -4.46 -0.10 13.26
N ARG A 270 -4.59 -0.61 12.02
CA ARG A 270 -3.83 -0.15 10.84
C ARG A 270 -4.67 0.63 9.82
N ALA A 271 -5.95 0.85 10.11
CA ALA A 271 -6.86 1.63 9.27
C ALA A 271 -6.55 3.14 9.37
N PRO A 272 -6.96 3.94 8.35
CA PRO A 272 -6.82 5.38 8.38
C PRO A 272 -7.41 6.00 9.65
N ARG A 273 -6.74 7.01 10.21
CA ARG A 273 -7.16 7.67 11.47
C ARG A 273 -8.62 8.12 11.44
N ARG A 274 -9.05 8.70 10.31
CA ARG A 274 -10.43 9.16 10.10
C ARG A 274 -11.48 8.05 10.23
N LEU A 275 -11.19 6.85 9.74
CA LEU A 275 -12.13 5.72 9.86
C LEU A 275 -12.25 5.28 11.33
N ARG A 276 -11.12 5.25 12.06
CA ARG A 276 -11.11 4.94 13.49
C ARG A 276 -11.89 5.97 14.30
N GLU A 277 -11.67 7.26 14.03
CA GLU A 277 -12.41 8.36 14.67
C GLU A 277 -13.92 8.22 14.44
N ARG A 278 -14.35 8.06 13.18
CA ARG A 278 -15.78 7.86 12.85
C ARG A 278 -16.38 6.61 13.48
N TYR A 279 -15.62 5.51 13.53
CA TYR A 279 -16.05 4.30 14.23
C TYR A 279 -16.31 4.57 15.71
N THR A 280 -15.37 5.22 16.40
CA THR A 280 -15.50 5.58 17.80
C THR A 280 -16.64 6.57 18.05
N GLU A 281 -16.82 7.56 17.19
CA GLU A 281 -17.92 8.52 17.27
C GLU A 281 -19.29 7.84 17.13
N ARG A 282 -19.42 6.86 16.23
CA ARG A 282 -20.70 6.19 15.93
C ARG A 282 -21.03 5.07 16.92
N PHE A 283 -20.05 4.25 17.27
CA PHE A 283 -20.26 2.99 17.99
C PHE A 283 -19.61 2.99 19.39
N GLY A 284 -18.89 4.04 19.75
CA GLY A 284 -18.19 4.17 21.03
C GLY A 284 -16.82 3.50 21.08
N THR A 285 -16.24 3.45 22.27
CA THR A 285 -14.93 2.84 22.56
C THR A 285 -15.04 1.44 23.15
N GLN A 286 -16.20 0.79 23.02
CA GLN A 286 -16.39 -0.56 23.56
C GLN A 286 -15.60 -1.57 22.73
N GLU A 287 -15.02 -2.57 23.39
CA GLU A 287 -14.37 -3.70 22.74
C GLU A 287 -15.42 -4.65 22.12
N ILE A 288 -16.01 -4.23 20.98
CA ILE A 288 -17.03 -5.01 20.30
C ILE A 288 -16.37 -6.14 19.51
N PRO A 289 -16.66 -7.43 19.78
CA PRO A 289 -16.18 -8.53 18.96
C PRO A 289 -16.73 -8.42 17.54
N LEU A 290 -15.93 -8.70 16.52
CA LEU A 290 -16.31 -8.55 15.11
C LEU A 290 -17.63 -9.26 14.77
N ARG A 291 -17.82 -10.50 15.23
CA ARG A 291 -19.07 -11.26 15.03
C ARG A 291 -20.31 -10.55 15.60
N THR A 292 -20.15 -9.85 16.72
CA THR A 292 -21.22 -9.10 17.38
C THR A 292 -21.50 -7.83 16.58
N PHE A 293 -20.45 -7.12 16.18
CA PHE A 293 -20.56 -5.95 15.31
C PHE A 293 -21.31 -6.29 14.00
N VAL A 294 -20.93 -7.37 13.32
CA VAL A 294 -21.60 -7.84 12.09
C VAL A 294 -23.08 -8.13 12.30
N ARG A 295 -23.43 -8.79 13.41
CA ARG A 295 -24.81 -9.19 13.70
C ARG A 295 -25.71 -8.03 14.12
N GLU A 296 -25.16 -7.04 14.82
CA GLU A 296 -25.95 -6.02 15.53
C GLU A 296 -25.78 -4.63 14.92
N GLN A 297 -24.55 -4.19 14.69
CA GLN A 297 -24.23 -2.82 14.29
C GLN A 297 -24.08 -2.64 12.77
N ALA A 298 -23.67 -3.70 12.07
CA ALA A 298 -23.53 -3.74 10.61
C ALA A 298 -24.52 -4.72 9.97
N ALA A 299 -25.63 -5.03 10.65
CA ALA A 299 -26.64 -5.98 10.18
C ALA A 299 -27.29 -5.57 8.84
N HIS A 300 -27.32 -4.27 8.55
CA HIS A 300 -27.82 -3.71 7.29
C HIS A 300 -26.83 -3.82 6.13
N VAL A 301 -25.56 -4.20 6.37
CA VAL A 301 -24.58 -4.42 5.32
C VAL A 301 -24.74 -5.82 4.73
N HIS A 302 -25.04 -5.89 3.43
CA HIS A 302 -25.25 -7.15 2.74
C HIS A 302 -23.91 -7.80 2.39
N LEU A 303 -23.54 -8.85 3.13
CA LEU A 303 -22.36 -9.65 2.84
C LEU A 303 -22.64 -10.62 1.68
N ARG A 304 -21.91 -10.48 0.57
CA ARG A 304 -22.11 -11.23 -0.67
C ARG A 304 -20.86 -12.00 -1.05
N ASP A 305 -21.06 -13.19 -1.61
CA ASP A 305 -20.00 -14.03 -2.13
C ASP A 305 -19.89 -13.83 -3.65
N LEU A 306 -18.71 -13.40 -4.11
CA LEU A 306 -18.41 -13.24 -5.53
C LEU A 306 -18.41 -14.56 -6.29
N ALA A 307 -18.16 -15.70 -5.63
CA ALA A 307 -18.21 -17.01 -6.27
C ALA A 307 -19.59 -17.35 -6.86
N LYS A 308 -20.65 -16.69 -6.37
CA LYS A 308 -22.01 -16.83 -6.92
C LYS A 308 -22.21 -16.13 -8.26
N VAL A 309 -21.33 -15.18 -8.60
CA VAL A 309 -21.32 -14.45 -9.88
C VAL A 309 -20.21 -14.98 -10.78
N PHE A 310 -19.05 -15.29 -10.19
CA PHE A 310 -17.86 -15.81 -10.87
C PHE A 310 -17.38 -17.08 -10.19
N PRO A 311 -17.81 -18.27 -10.65
CA PRO A 311 -17.39 -19.54 -10.06
C PRO A 311 -15.86 -19.73 -10.01
N GLU A 312 -15.09 -19.06 -10.86
CA GLU A 312 -13.62 -19.14 -10.90
C GLU A 312 -12.93 -18.41 -9.73
N ILE A 313 -13.68 -17.63 -8.94
CA ILE A 313 -13.19 -16.81 -7.81
C ILE A 313 -13.54 -17.46 -6.45
N GLY A 314 -14.09 -18.68 -6.46
CA GLY A 314 -14.46 -19.47 -5.29
C GLY A 314 -13.36 -20.37 -4.75
#